data_AF-A0A962MGZ0-F1
#
_entry.id   AF-A0A962MGZ0-F1
#
_cell.length_a   1.000
_cell.length_b   1.000
_cell.length_c   1.000
_cell.angle_alpha   90.00
_cell.angle_beta   90.00
_cell.angle_gamma   90.00
#
_symmetry.space_group_name_H-M   'P 1'
#
loop_
_entity.id
_entity.type
_entity.pdbx_description
1 polymer ?
#
loop_
_entity_poly.entity_id
_entity_poly.type
_entity_poly.pdbx_seq_one_letter_code
_entity_poly.pdbx_strand_id
1 'polypeptide(L)'
;MNKPVTRLDYCQYLLVSPINYTLTNFADHCEAFSHDAINRYLRGERITPRLVWDNVRSEVVATAQGYVVFDDTVLDKNTPFAIDLVRRQY
;
A
#
# COMPACT_ATOMS: atom_id res chain seq x y z
N MET A 1 -4.03 15.98 20.44
CA MET A 1 -4.90 15.18 19.56
C MET A 1 -4.05 14.74 18.38
N ASN A 2 -3.88 13.43 18.15
CA ASN A 2 -3.13 12.96 16.97
C ASN A 2 -3.95 13.23 15.71
N LYS A 3 -3.32 13.81 14.69
CA LYS A 3 -3.90 14.10 13.38
C LYS A 3 -4.32 12.77 12.72
N PRO A 4 -5.50 12.67 12.09
CA PRO A 4 -5.86 11.48 11.33
C PRO A 4 -4.90 11.31 10.15
N VAL A 5 -4.45 10.07 9.90
CA VAL A 5 -3.64 9.74 8.72
C VAL A 5 -4.48 9.98 7.47
N THR A 6 -3.94 10.73 6.52
CA THR A 6 -4.59 10.95 5.23
C THR A 6 -3.96 10.06 4.16
N ARG A 7 -4.66 9.93 3.03
CA ARG A 7 -4.15 9.24 1.85
C ARG A 7 -2.85 9.85 1.32
N LEU A 8 -2.74 11.17 1.36
CA LEU A 8 -1.52 11.86 0.91
C LEU A 8 -0.34 11.50 1.81
N ASP A 9 -0.52 11.48 3.13
CA ASP A 9 0.53 11.12 4.08
C ASP A 9 1.04 9.69 3.81
N TYR A 10 0.11 8.75 3.60
CA TYR A 10 0.48 7.36 3.29
C TYR A 10 1.16 7.20 1.93
N CYS A 11 0.68 7.88 0.88
CA CYS A 11 1.33 7.88 -0.43
C CYS A 11 2.76 8.45 -0.37
N GLN A 12 2.96 9.54 0.38
CA GLN A 12 4.29 10.12 0.56
C GLN A 12 5.23 9.14 1.27
N TYR A 13 4.75 8.46 2.32
CA TYR A 13 5.52 7.40 2.98
C TYR A 13 5.93 6.28 2.01
N LEU A 14 4.99 5.78 1.20
CA LEU A 14 5.29 4.72 0.22
C LEU A 14 6.32 5.16 -0.83
N LEU A 15 6.33 6.44 -1.21
CA LEU A 15 7.30 6.98 -2.17
C LEU A 15 8.72 7.06 -1.58
N VAL A 16 8.85 7.36 -0.28
CA VAL A 16 10.17 7.50 0.38
C VAL A 16 10.68 6.21 1.01
N SER A 17 9.80 5.22 1.24
CA SER A 17 10.14 3.92 1.84
C SER A 17 9.86 2.74 0.90
N PRO A 18 10.53 2.66 -0.28
CA PRO A 18 10.23 1.65 -1.29
C PRO A 18 10.61 0.22 -0.88
N ILE A 19 11.48 0.06 0.13
CA ILE A 19 12.03 -1.24 0.57
C ILE A 19 11.29 -1.78 1.81
N ASN A 20 10.90 -0.90 2.74
CA ASN A 20 10.23 -1.29 3.99
C ASN A 20 8.94 -0.48 4.17
N TYR A 21 7.82 -1.09 3.81
CA TYR A 21 6.48 -0.51 3.91
C TYR A 21 5.70 -1.05 5.12
N THR A 22 6.38 -1.55 6.16
CA THR A 22 5.69 -2.03 7.36
C THR A 22 5.05 -0.86 8.12
N LEU A 23 3.93 -1.13 8.82
CA LEU A 23 3.23 -0.11 9.61
C LEU A 23 4.06 0.35 10.81
N THR A 24 4.92 -0.52 11.34
CA THR A 24 5.89 -0.18 12.38
C THR A 24 6.92 0.80 11.85
N ASN A 25 7.53 0.51 10.69
CA ASN A 25 8.45 1.45 10.06
C ASN A 25 7.79 2.81 9.82
N PHE A 26 6.52 2.84 9.37
CA PHE A 26 5.81 4.09 9.18
C PHE A 26 5.61 4.86 10.49
N ALA A 27 5.18 4.18 11.56
CA ALA A 27 5.02 4.81 12.87
C ALA A 27 6.35 5.32 13.45
N ASP A 28 7.45 4.58 13.26
CA ASP A 28 8.77 4.95 13.77
C ASP A 28 9.35 6.18 13.03
N HIS A 29 9.02 6.35 11.75
CA HIS A 29 9.54 7.46 10.93
C HIS A 29 8.59 8.67 10.88
N CYS A 30 7.42 8.58 11.51
CA CYS A 30 6.46 9.68 11.58
C CYS A 30 5.87 9.81 12.99
N GLU A 31 6.52 10.63 13.84
CA GLU A 31 6.11 10.88 15.23
C GLU A 31 4.65 11.37 15.37
N ALA A 32 4.07 11.92 14.29
CA ALA A 32 2.70 12.40 14.24
C ALA A 32 1.65 11.27 14.23
N PHE A 33 2.02 10.04 13.87
CA PHE A 33 1.09 8.94 13.65
C PHE A 33 1.49 7.70 14.43
N SER A 34 0.56 7.16 15.21
CA SER A 34 0.76 5.85 15.85
C SER A 34 0.46 4.71 14.90
N HIS A 35 1.04 3.55 15.16
CA HIS A 35 0.75 2.30 14.46
C HIS A 35 -0.75 2.03 14.33
N ASP A 36 -1.51 2.22 15.42
CA ASP A 36 -2.95 2.02 15.45
C ASP A 36 -3.73 3.02 14.59
N ALA A 37 -3.27 4.28 14.52
CA ALA A 37 -3.90 5.29 13.67
C ALA A 37 -3.77 4.91 12.19
N ILE A 38 -2.58 4.44 11.79
CA ILE A 38 -2.31 3.98 10.43
C ILE A 38 -3.13 2.72 10.12
N ASN A 39 -3.16 1.74 11.01
CA ASN A 39 -3.94 0.51 10.84
C ASN A 39 -5.44 0.82 10.67
N ARG A 40 -5.97 1.75 11.47
CA ARG A 40 -7.37 2.20 11.36
C ARG A 40 -7.65 2.88 10.03
N TYR A 41 -6.74 3.73 9.56
CA TYR A 41 -6.84 4.36 8.24
C TYR A 41 -6.89 3.30 7.12
N LEU A 42 -5.94 2.35 7.12
CA LEU A 42 -5.86 1.31 6.08
C LEU A 42 -7.07 0.37 6.06
N ARG A 43 -7.69 0.12 7.21
CA ARG A 43 -8.92 -0.68 7.29
C ARG A 43 -10.14 0.02 6.69
N GLY A 44 -10.18 1.35 6.76
CA GLY A 44 -11.28 2.16 6.24
C GLY A 44 -11.10 2.60 4.79
N GLU A 45 -9.86 2.62 4.30
CA GLU A 45 -9.54 3.08 2.95
C GLU A 45 -9.95 2.04 1.89
N ARG A 46 -10.52 2.52 0.78
CA ARG A 46 -10.97 1.66 -0.32
C ARG A 46 -10.39 2.15 -1.64
N ILE A 47 -9.26 1.56 -2.02
CA ILE A 47 -8.61 1.82 -3.30
C ILE A 47 -9.20 0.88 -4.35
N THR A 48 -10.14 1.37 -5.15
CA THR A 48 -10.73 0.57 -6.24
C THR A 48 -9.86 0.61 -7.49
N PRO A 49 -9.85 -0.45 -8.33
CA PRO A 49 -9.14 -0.42 -9.61
C PRO A 49 -9.57 0.74 -10.52
N ARG A 50 -10.86 1.12 -10.47
CA ARG A 50 -11.37 2.28 -11.20
C ARG A 50 -10.71 3.58 -10.77
N LEU A 51 -10.54 3.79 -9.47
CA LEU A 51 -9.85 4.97 -8.94
C LEU A 51 -8.41 5.02 -9.45
N VAL A 52 -7.71 3.88 -9.52
CA VAL A 52 -6.36 3.83 -10.09
C VAL A 52 -6.40 4.22 -11.57
N TRP A 53 -7.29 3.60 -12.35
CA TRP A 53 -7.44 3.89 -13.79
C TRP A 53 -7.73 5.36 -14.06
N ASP A 54 -8.66 5.97 -13.31
CA ASP A 54 -9.04 7.38 -13.49
C ASP A 54 -7.85 8.33 -13.24
N ASN A 55 -6.87 7.96 -12.41
CA ASN A 55 -5.67 8.76 -12.15
C ASN A 55 -4.55 8.57 -13.19
N VAL A 56 -4.48 7.42 -13.88
CA VAL A 56 -3.35 7.11 -14.77
C VAL A 56 -3.72 7.14 -16.26
N ARG A 57 -5.00 7.18 -16.61
CA ARG A 57 -5.46 7.08 -18.01
C ARG A 57 -4.88 8.14 -18.94
N SER A 58 -4.56 9.34 -18.45
CA SER A 58 -3.93 10.40 -19.25
C SER A 58 -2.50 10.07 -19.65
N GLU A 59 -1.82 9.27 -18.83
CA GLU A 59 -0.43 8.85 -19.04
C GLU A 59 -0.33 7.67 -20.02
N VAL A 60 -1.45 6.99 -20.31
CA VAL A 60 -1.50 5.88 -21.26
C VAL A 60 -1.67 6.41 -22.68
N VAL A 61 -0.55 6.71 -23.34
CA VAL A 61 -0.54 7.21 -24.72
C VAL A 61 -0.70 6.06 -25.71
N ALA A 62 -1.88 5.98 -26.35
CA ALA A 62 -2.13 5.01 -27.40
C ALA A 62 -1.42 5.39 -28.71
N THR A 63 -0.76 4.42 -29.34
CA THR A 63 -0.10 4.59 -30.64
C THR A 63 -0.42 3.40 -31.53
N ALA A 64 -0.43 3.60 -32.85
CA ALA A 64 -0.73 2.53 -33.80
C ALA A 64 0.33 1.41 -33.81
N GLN A 65 1.54 1.70 -33.31
CA GLN A 65 2.65 0.75 -33.18
C GLN A 65 2.80 0.21 -31.75
N GLY A 66 1.90 0.59 -30.84
CA GLY A 66 1.91 0.16 -29.45
C GLY A 66 1.47 -1.29 -29.30
N TYR A 67 2.04 -1.97 -28.32
CA TYR A 67 1.64 -3.32 -27.93
C TYR A 67 1.16 -3.30 -26.48
N VAL A 68 0.08 -4.03 -26.20
CA VAL A 68 -0.37 -4.28 -24.83
C VAL A 68 0.26 -5.59 -24.37
N VAL A 69 1.10 -5.51 -23.36
CA VAL A 69 1.64 -6.69 -22.68
C VAL A 69 0.70 -7.03 -21.53
N PHE A 70 0.19 -8.25 -21.53
CA PHE A 70 -0.64 -8.77 -20.46
C PHE A 70 0.07 -9.96 -19.82
N ASP A 71 0.15 -9.93 -18.50
CA ASP A 71 0.75 -10.97 -17.66
C ASP A 71 -0.09 -11.08 -16.39
N ASP A 72 -0.17 -12.26 -15.80
CA ASP A 72 -0.83 -12.49 -14.52
C ASP A 72 0.20 -12.73 -13.42
N THR A 73 0.01 -12.07 -12.28
CA THR A 73 0.88 -12.24 -11.12
C THR A 73 0.06 -12.66 -9.92
N VAL A 74 0.55 -13.67 -9.21
CA VAL A 74 0.04 -14.05 -7.89
C VAL A 74 0.87 -13.34 -6.83
N LEU A 75 0.24 -12.40 -6.10
CA LEU A 75 0.84 -11.82 -4.91
C LEU A 75 0.63 -12.77 -3.73
N ASP A 76 1.59 -13.69 -3.54
CA ASP A 76 1.59 -14.53 -2.36
C ASP A 76 1.90 -13.70 -1.10
N LYS A 77 0.96 -13.71 -0.15
CA LYS A 77 1.07 -13.03 1.15
C LYS A 77 1.12 -14.04 2.29
N ASN A 78 1.82 -15.15 2.10
CA ASN A 78 2.16 -16.12 3.14
C ASN A 78 3.19 -15.56 4.14
N THR A 79 2.88 -14.43 4.78
CA THR A 79 3.66 -13.82 5.86
C THR A 79 3.54 -14.45 7.26
N PRO A 80 2.61 -15.37 7.59
CA PRO A 80 2.53 -15.88 8.97
C PRO A 80 3.81 -16.63 9.39
N PHE A 81 4.51 -17.27 8.46
CA PHE A 81 5.74 -18.03 8.76
C PHE A 81 6.97 -17.16 9.00
N ALA A 82 6.91 -15.87 8.66
CA ALA A 82 7.98 -14.90 8.91
C ALA A 82 7.81 -14.16 10.26
N ILE A 83 6.73 -14.46 11.01
CA ILE A 83 6.44 -13.87 12.31
C ILE A 83 6.66 -14.97 13.36
N ASP A 84 7.73 -14.86 14.14
CA ASP A 84 8.21 -15.87 15.12
C ASP A 84 7.13 -16.39 16.10
N LEU A 85 6.06 -15.62 16.33
CA LEU A 85 4.98 -15.96 17.27
C LEU A 85 3.77 -16.69 16.67
N VAL A 86 3.69 -16.88 15.36
CA VAL A 86 2.54 -17.55 14.75
C VAL A 86 2.64 -19.06 14.95
N ARG A 87 1.73 -19.62 15.76
CA ARG A 87 1.57 -21.08 15.91
C ARG A 87 0.46 -21.58 15.00
N ARG A 88 0.65 -22.74 14.36
CA ARG A 88 -0.43 -23.46 13.66
C ARG A 88 -1.50 -23.82 14.69
N GLN A 89 -2.72 -23.33 14.52
CA GLN A 89 -3.89 -23.91 15.18
C GLN A 89 -4.37 -25.09 14.32
N TYR A 90 -4.43 -26.26 14.95
CA TYR A 90 -4.97 -27.51 14.40
C TYR A 90 -6.30 -27.83 15.08
#